data_AF-A0A9E4NHF9-F1
#
_entry.id   AF-A0A9E4NHF9-F1
#
_cell.length_a   1.000
_cell.length_b   1.000
_cell.length_c   1.000
_cell.angle_alpha   90.00
_cell.angle_beta   90.00
_cell.angle_gamma   90.00
#
_symmetry.space_group_name_H-M   'P 1'
#
loop_
_entity.id
_entity.type
_entity.pdbx_description
1 polymer ?
#
loop_
_entity_poly.entity_id
_entity_poly.type
_entity_poly.pdbx_seq_one_letter_code
_entity_poly.pdbx_strand_id
1 'polypeptide(L)'
;MKTAYFAFFLGLMICFSETAHSVDLVINLDVTQETLSRHTLRSIFSMRKTQWSDGKPIHVFVMGDKSNLHRRFTKQMLGLFPHQLRRAWNRQIYSGMGQAPIRVGSEREMRIKVANTPGAIGYLSEGYTNEHVRTISIEK
;
A
#
# COMPACT_ATOMS: atom_id res chain seq x y z
N MET A 1 29.89 -8.99 -56.26
CA MET A 1 28.84 -8.24 -56.98
C MET A 1 27.53 -8.99 -56.75
N LYS A 2 26.46 -8.54 -56.08
CA LYS A 2 25.99 -7.23 -55.58
C LYS A 2 25.00 -7.51 -54.40
N THR A 3 25.03 -6.66 -53.37
CA THR A 3 23.92 -6.20 -52.47
C THR A 3 23.08 -7.26 -51.72
N ALA A 4 23.21 -7.48 -50.41
CA ALA A 4 22.89 -6.63 -49.24
C ALA A 4 21.39 -6.26 -49.10
N TYR A 5 20.67 -7.00 -48.24
CA TYR A 5 19.44 -6.54 -47.60
C TYR A 5 19.49 -6.90 -46.10
N PHE A 6 20.16 -6.02 -45.35
CA PHE A 6 20.07 -5.90 -43.91
C PHE A 6 18.78 -5.12 -43.62
N ALA A 7 17.63 -5.81 -43.60
CA ALA A 7 16.36 -5.20 -43.22
C ALA A 7 16.26 -5.17 -41.68
N PHE A 8 16.87 -4.13 -41.14
CA PHE A 8 16.77 -3.64 -39.78
C PHE A 8 15.28 -3.49 -39.38
N PHE A 9 14.73 -4.50 -38.72
CA PHE A 9 13.43 -4.40 -38.05
C PHE A 9 13.64 -3.59 -36.77
N LEU A 10 13.67 -2.27 -36.92
CA LEU A 10 13.60 -1.29 -35.84
C LEU A 10 12.23 -1.44 -35.16
N GLY A 11 12.12 -2.43 -34.28
CA GLY A 11 10.97 -2.63 -33.43
C GLY A 11 10.79 -1.40 -32.56
N LEU A 12 9.75 -0.63 -32.86
CA LEU A 12 9.24 0.49 -32.09
C LEU A 12 9.07 0.07 -30.62
N MET A 13 10.07 0.33 -29.77
CA MET A 13 9.91 0.25 -28.31
C MET A 13 8.98 1.38 -27.89
N ILE A 14 7.68 1.10 -27.90
CA ILE A 14 6.69 1.92 -27.23
C ILE A 14 6.98 1.78 -25.73
N CYS A 15 7.74 2.73 -25.18
CA CYS A 15 7.84 2.92 -23.75
C CYS A 15 6.46 3.37 -23.26
N PHE A 16 5.65 2.42 -22.78
CA PHE A 16 4.51 2.73 -21.93
C PHE A 16 5.06 3.30 -20.63
N SER A 17 5.16 4.63 -20.56
CA SER A 17 5.39 5.35 -19.31
C SER A 17 4.15 5.18 -18.44
N GLU A 18 4.21 4.25 -17.48
CA GLU A 18 3.19 4.15 -16.43
C GLU A 18 3.23 5.45 -15.64
N THR A 19 2.20 6.29 -15.75
CA THR A 19 2.10 7.53 -14.96
C THR A 19 2.14 7.14 -13.50
N ALA A 20 3.22 7.53 -12.81
CA ALA A 20 3.42 7.20 -11.42
C ALA A 20 2.50 8.09 -10.58
N HIS A 21 1.23 7.73 -10.45
CA HIS A 21 0.34 8.34 -9.47
C HIS A 21 0.91 8.16 -8.08
N SER A 22 0.96 9.26 -7.32
CA SER A 22 1.41 9.22 -5.94
C SER A 22 0.46 8.35 -5.09
N VAL A 23 0.95 7.90 -3.94
CA VAL A 23 0.20 7.02 -3.04
C VAL A 23 -0.18 7.82 -1.81
N ASP A 24 -1.46 7.85 -1.48
CA ASP A 24 -1.97 8.47 -0.27
C ASP A 24 -2.18 7.41 0.82
N LEU A 25 -1.72 7.72 2.02
CA LEU A 25 -2.02 6.92 3.20
C LEU A 25 -3.33 7.43 3.80
N VAL A 26 -4.31 6.54 3.95
CA VAL A 26 -5.66 6.90 4.40
C VAL A 26 -6.04 6.18 5.69
N ILE A 27 -6.77 6.89 6.54
CA ILE A 27 -7.28 6.40 7.82
C ILE A 27 -8.78 6.70 7.94
N ASN A 28 -9.45 5.96 8.83
CA ASN A 28 -10.80 6.31 9.22
C ASN A 28 -10.85 7.70 9.87
N LEU A 29 -11.97 8.39 9.73
CA LEU A 29 -12.20 9.72 10.32
C LEU A 29 -12.13 9.70 11.86
N ASP A 30 -12.41 8.56 12.50
CA ASP A 30 -12.41 8.40 13.96
C ASP A 30 -11.01 8.26 14.58
N VAL A 31 -9.98 8.09 13.75
CA VAL A 31 -8.57 8.05 14.16
C VAL A 31 -8.13 9.48 14.45
N THR A 32 -7.39 9.72 15.53
CA THR A 32 -7.01 11.09 15.95
C THR A 32 -5.61 11.49 15.50
N GLN A 33 -4.77 10.53 15.11
CA GLN A 33 -3.39 10.79 14.69
C GLN A 33 -3.36 11.58 13.38
N GLU A 34 -2.63 12.71 13.39
CA GLU A 34 -2.46 13.58 12.22
C GLU A 34 -1.21 13.24 11.41
N THR A 35 -0.22 12.63 12.07
CA THR A 35 1.05 12.23 11.47
C THR A 35 1.47 10.85 11.95
N LEU A 36 2.26 10.16 11.13
CA LEU A 36 2.94 8.93 11.52
C LEU A 36 4.39 8.95 11.06
N SER A 37 5.30 8.50 11.92
CA SER A 37 6.67 8.20 11.47
C SER A 37 6.68 6.97 10.57
N ARG A 38 7.65 6.91 9.64
CA ARG A 38 7.85 5.73 8.79
C ARG A 38 8.09 4.45 9.62
N HIS A 39 8.71 4.57 10.79
CA HIS A 39 8.91 3.43 11.69
C HIS A 39 7.58 2.90 12.22
N THR A 40 6.71 3.78 12.73
CA THR A 40 5.38 3.41 13.22
C THR A 40 4.55 2.80 12.11
N LEU A 41 4.56 3.41 10.92
CA LEU A 41 3.85 2.90 9.76
C LEU A 41 4.29 1.48 9.38
N ARG A 42 5.61 1.22 9.35
CA ARG A 42 6.14 -0.14 9.14
C ARG A 42 5.68 -1.11 10.21
N SER A 43 5.66 -0.71 11.48
CA SER A 43 5.21 -1.57 12.57
C SER A 43 3.71 -1.88 12.49
N ILE A 44 2.89 -0.93 12.03
CA ILE A 44 1.46 -1.14 11.77
C ILE A 44 1.27 -2.13 10.60
N PHE A 45 1.82 -1.84 9.42
CA PHE A 45 1.59 -2.68 8.23
C PHE A 45 2.26 -4.06 8.30
N SER A 46 3.25 -4.24 9.17
CA SER A 46 3.83 -5.56 9.50
C SER A 46 3.10 -6.28 10.64
N MET A 47 1.98 -5.72 11.10
CA MET A 47 1.11 -6.26 12.16
C MET A 47 1.78 -6.39 13.53
N ARG A 48 2.86 -5.63 13.80
CA ARG A 48 3.51 -5.57 15.12
C ARG A 48 2.84 -4.58 16.06
N LYS A 49 2.32 -3.47 15.52
CA LYS A 49 1.51 -2.50 16.27
C LYS A 49 0.06 -2.67 15.85
N THR A 50 -0.78 -3.09 16.79
CA THR A 50 -2.19 -3.45 16.54
C THR A 50 -3.18 -2.53 17.24
N GLN A 51 -2.69 -1.54 17.98
CA GLN A 51 -3.51 -0.54 18.68
C GLN A 51 -2.97 0.88 18.45
N TRP A 52 -3.89 1.82 18.28
CA TRP A 52 -3.64 3.26 18.28
C TRP A 52 -3.20 3.75 19.68
N SER A 53 -2.76 5.00 19.80
CA SER A 53 -2.29 5.53 21.09
C SER A 53 -3.42 5.69 22.13
N ASP A 54 -4.67 5.74 21.68
CA ASP A 54 -5.88 5.77 22.50
C ASP A 54 -6.40 4.36 22.85
N GLY A 55 -5.69 3.30 22.45
CA GLY A 55 -6.04 1.90 22.71
C GLY A 55 -7.01 1.27 21.70
N LYS A 56 -7.57 2.03 20.75
CA LYS A 56 -8.44 1.47 19.71
C LYS A 56 -7.67 0.47 18.82
N PRO A 57 -8.30 -0.64 18.38
CA PRO A 57 -7.66 -1.57 17.46
C PRO A 57 -7.37 -0.91 16.11
N ILE A 58 -6.25 -1.31 15.49
CA ILE A 58 -5.88 -0.89 14.14
C ILE A 58 -6.34 -1.94 13.14
N HIS A 59 -7.30 -1.58 12.30
CA HIS A 59 -7.77 -2.45 11.22
C HIS A 59 -7.00 -2.15 9.93
N VAL A 60 -6.01 -2.99 9.62
CA VAL A 60 -5.13 -2.80 8.46
C VAL A 60 -5.73 -3.46 7.21
N PHE A 61 -5.95 -2.67 6.17
CA PHE A 61 -6.36 -3.15 4.85
C PHE A 61 -5.22 -3.06 3.84
N VAL A 62 -5.04 -4.10 3.04
CA VAL A 62 -3.99 -4.19 2.01
C VAL A 62 -4.53 -4.80 0.71
N MET A 63 -3.92 -4.46 -0.42
CA MET A 63 -4.17 -5.15 -1.68
C MET A 63 -3.25 -6.35 -1.86
N GLY A 64 -3.59 -7.23 -2.81
CA GLY A 64 -2.75 -8.37 -3.16
C GLY A 64 -1.38 -7.97 -3.72
N ASP A 65 -0.39 -8.83 -3.56
CA ASP A 65 1.02 -8.58 -3.92
C ASP A 65 1.26 -8.25 -5.41
N LYS A 66 0.35 -8.66 -6.29
CA LYS A 66 0.39 -8.35 -7.73
C LYS A 66 -0.11 -6.94 -8.06
N SER A 67 -0.76 -6.25 -7.11
CA SER A 67 -1.23 -4.87 -7.30
C SER A 67 -0.06 -3.90 -7.50
N ASN A 68 -0.10 -3.12 -8.58
CA ASN A 68 0.87 -2.05 -8.82
C ASN A 68 0.83 -1.01 -7.70
N LEU A 69 -0.36 -0.67 -7.20
CA LEU A 69 -0.52 0.24 -6.07
C LEU A 69 0.11 -0.31 -4.79
N HIS A 70 -0.09 -1.60 -4.47
CA HIS A 70 0.57 -2.21 -3.30
C HIS A 70 2.11 -2.20 -3.43
N ARG A 71 2.62 -2.47 -4.63
CA ARG A 71 4.06 -2.42 -4.90
C ARG A 71 4.63 -1.00 -4.76
N ARG A 72 3.92 0.02 -5.23
CA ARG A 72 4.30 1.43 -5.02
C ARG A 72 4.25 1.81 -3.54
N PHE A 73 3.14 1.52 -2.86
CA PHE A 73 2.96 1.77 -1.42
C PHE A 73 4.09 1.16 -0.59
N THR A 74 4.32 -0.14 -0.73
CA THR A 74 5.36 -0.85 0.04
C THR A 74 6.74 -0.25 -0.21
N LYS A 75 7.07 0.08 -1.46
CA LYS A 75 8.37 0.66 -1.80
C LYS A 75 8.53 2.11 -1.31
N GLN A 76 7.54 2.96 -1.56
CA GLN A 76 7.62 4.41 -1.29
C GLN A 76 7.41 4.75 0.19
N MET A 77 6.37 4.15 0.80
CA MET A 77 5.97 4.47 2.17
C MET A 77 6.71 3.59 3.17
N LEU A 78 6.78 2.30 2.90
CA LEU A 78 7.40 1.34 3.81
C LEU A 78 8.85 1.01 3.47
N GLY A 79 9.44 1.51 2.38
CA GLY A 79 10.80 1.13 1.95
C GLY A 79 11.05 -0.40 2.00
N LEU A 80 10.07 -1.19 1.59
CA LEU A 80 10.08 -2.65 1.56
C LEU A 80 9.49 -3.13 0.24
N PHE A 81 9.75 -4.39 -0.12
CA PHE A 81 9.04 -5.05 -1.20
C PHE A 81 7.84 -5.86 -0.67
N PRO A 82 6.77 -6.10 -1.48
CA PRO A 82 5.60 -6.85 -1.06
C PRO A 82 5.93 -8.20 -0.40
N HIS A 83 6.86 -8.95 -0.98
CA HIS A 83 7.27 -10.25 -0.46
C HIS A 83 7.93 -10.16 0.93
N GLN A 84 8.64 -9.06 1.24
CA GLN A 84 9.25 -8.86 2.56
C GLN A 84 8.17 -8.58 3.61
N LEU A 85 7.16 -7.77 3.25
CA LEU A 85 6.02 -7.52 4.12
C LEU A 85 5.22 -8.79 4.38
N ARG A 86 4.97 -9.60 3.34
CA ARG A 86 4.34 -10.92 3.46
C ARG A 86 5.13 -11.89 4.33
N ARG A 87 6.47 -11.90 4.22
CA ARG A 87 7.33 -12.69 5.11
C ARG A 87 7.18 -12.28 6.58
N ALA A 88 6.99 -10.99 6.85
CA ALA A 88 6.73 -10.51 8.21
C ALA A 88 5.40 -11.05 8.73
N TRP A 89 4.33 -11.00 7.94
CA TRP A 89 3.03 -11.59 8.31
C TRP A 89 3.12 -13.10 8.56
N ASN A 90 3.76 -13.84 7.65
CA ASN A 90 3.94 -15.29 7.80
C ASN A 90 4.65 -15.64 9.12
N ARG A 91 5.69 -14.87 9.50
CA ARG A 91 6.39 -15.07 10.78
C ARG A 91 5.47 -14.90 11.97
N GLN A 92 4.63 -13.86 11.96
CA GLN A 92 3.68 -13.57 13.04
C GLN A 92 2.60 -14.66 13.16
N ILE A 93 2.11 -15.15 12.02
CA ILE A 93 1.11 -16.23 11.97
C ILE A 93 1.71 -17.54 12.47
N TYR A 94 2.88 -17.93 11.96
CA TYR A 94 3.51 -19.21 12.33
C TYR A 94 4.01 -19.25 13.77
N SER A 95 4.24 -18.10 14.41
CA SER A 95 4.54 -18.05 15.84
C SER A 95 3.29 -18.10 16.73
N GLY A 96 2.08 -18.18 16.16
CA GLY A 96 0.81 -18.19 16.90
C GLY A 96 0.42 -16.85 17.52
N MET A 97 1.15 -15.77 17.22
CA MET A 97 0.99 -14.47 17.89
C MET A 97 0.28 -13.41 17.05
N GLY A 98 0.00 -13.69 15.77
CA GLY A 98 -0.42 -12.62 14.87
C GLY A 98 -1.49 -12.97 13.86
N GLN A 99 -2.16 -11.91 13.43
CA GLN A 99 -3.15 -11.90 12.36
C GLN A 99 -2.55 -11.25 11.12
N ALA A 100 -2.97 -11.70 9.94
CA ALA A 100 -2.69 -11.00 8.70
C ALA A 100 -3.57 -9.74 8.58
N PRO A 101 -3.14 -8.72 7.82
CA PRO A 101 -4.03 -7.66 7.41
C PRO A 101 -5.16 -8.19 6.52
N ILE A 102 -6.27 -7.44 6.47
CA ILE A 102 -7.43 -7.79 5.65
C ILE A 102 -7.12 -7.41 4.20
N ARG A 103 -7.32 -8.36 3.28
CA ARG A 103 -7.12 -8.13 1.86
C ARG A 103 -8.36 -7.53 1.20
N VAL A 104 -8.15 -6.54 0.34
CA VAL A 104 -9.16 -5.95 -0.55
C VAL A 104 -8.74 -6.09 -2.02
N GLY A 105 -9.72 -6.25 -2.90
CA GLY A 105 -9.52 -6.47 -4.33
C GLY A 105 -9.41 -5.20 -5.18
N SER A 106 -9.81 -4.04 -4.66
CA SER A 106 -9.81 -2.78 -5.42
C SER A 106 -9.65 -1.53 -4.54
N GLU A 107 -9.31 -0.39 -5.16
CA GLU A 107 -9.25 0.92 -4.49
C GLU A 107 -10.63 1.38 -4.00
N ARG A 108 -11.70 1.05 -4.74
CA ARG A 108 -13.07 1.31 -4.31
C ARG A 108 -13.37 0.56 -3.01
N GLU A 109 -13.07 -0.73 -2.98
CA GLU A 109 -13.27 -1.56 -1.79
C GLU A 109 -12.40 -1.08 -0.62
N MET A 110 -11.13 -0.76 -0.86
CA MET A 110 -10.23 -0.17 0.14
C MET A 110 -10.87 1.05 0.80
N ARG A 111 -11.33 2.02 0.00
CA ARG A 111 -11.95 3.26 0.50
C ARG A 111 -13.19 2.97 1.34
N ILE A 112 -14.09 2.12 0.83
CA ILE A 112 -15.32 1.73 1.54
C ILE A 112 -14.99 1.05 2.87
N LYS A 113 -14.02 0.13 2.88
CA LYS A 113 -13.63 -0.59 4.09
C LYS A 113 -12.98 0.33 5.11
N VAL A 114 -12.08 1.22 4.70
CA VAL A 114 -11.45 2.19 5.59
C VAL A 114 -12.48 3.15 6.16
N ALA A 115 -13.38 3.70 5.34
CA ALA A 115 -14.42 4.64 5.78
C ALA A 115 -15.41 4.02 6.79
N ASN A 116 -15.76 2.74 6.62
CA ASN A 116 -16.77 2.07 7.45
C ASN A 116 -16.21 1.24 8.60
N THR A 117 -14.89 1.23 8.82
CA THR A 117 -14.26 0.47 9.89
C THR A 117 -13.54 1.43 10.84
N PRO A 118 -14.03 1.62 12.07
CA PRO A 118 -13.36 2.42 13.09
C PRO A 118 -11.91 1.96 13.29
N GLY A 119 -10.98 2.89 13.47
CA GLY A 119 -9.55 2.58 13.66
C GLY A 119 -8.85 2.05 12.40
N ALA A 120 -9.47 2.09 11.22
CA ALA A 120 -8.87 1.52 10.03
C ALA A 120 -7.77 2.37 9.39
N ILE A 121 -6.87 1.67 8.69
CA ILE A 121 -5.80 2.25 7.89
C ILE A 121 -5.64 1.48 6.58
N GLY A 122 -5.38 2.21 5.50
CA GLY A 122 -5.15 1.68 4.16
C GLY A 122 -4.40 2.69 3.31
N TYR A 123 -4.43 2.51 1.99
CA TYR A 123 -3.78 3.42 1.04
C TYR A 123 -4.52 3.44 -0.29
N LEU A 124 -4.47 4.57 -0.99
CA LEU A 124 -5.14 4.81 -2.27
C LEU A 124 -4.18 5.49 -3.25
N SER A 125 -4.47 5.44 -4.54
CA SER A 125 -3.82 6.34 -5.50
C SER A 125 -4.32 7.77 -5.28
N GLU A 126 -3.47 8.75 -5.57
CA GLU A 126 -3.86 10.16 -5.61
C GLU A 126 -5.11 10.36 -6.48
N GLY A 127 -6.10 11.09 -5.96
CA GLY A 127 -7.39 11.32 -6.62
C GLY A 127 -8.46 10.24 -6.40
N TYR A 128 -8.13 9.13 -5.73
CA TYR A 128 -9.13 8.15 -5.26
C TYR A 128 -9.65 8.42 -3.85
N THR A 129 -9.10 9.42 -3.17
CA THR A 129 -9.53 9.90 -1.85
C THR A 129 -10.86 10.65 -1.94
N ASN A 130 -11.60 10.72 -0.83
CA ASN A 130 -12.85 11.47 -0.70
C ASN A 130 -13.07 11.91 0.75
N GLU A 131 -14.16 12.61 1.03
CA GLU A 131 -14.54 13.15 2.34
C GLU A 131 -14.80 12.10 3.44
N HIS A 132 -14.90 10.82 3.08
CA HIS A 132 -15.18 9.72 4.02
C HIS A 132 -13.92 9.05 4.57
N VAL A 133 -12.74 9.45 4.10
CA VAL A 133 -11.45 8.98 4.61
C VAL A 133 -10.53 10.18 4.81
N ARG A 134 -9.66 10.13 5.81
CA ARG A 134 -8.67 11.19 6.03
C ARG A 134 -7.30 10.75 5.53
N THR A 135 -6.64 11.59 4.73
CA THR A 135 -5.24 11.39 4.36
C THR A 135 -4.33 11.81 5.52
N ILE A 136 -3.31 11.01 5.81
CA ILE A 136 -2.36 11.27 6.90
C ILE A 136 -0.95 11.45 6.35
N SER A 137 -0.21 12.43 6.89
CA SER A 137 1.16 12.71 6.46
C SER A 137 2.17 11.82 7.17
N ILE A 138 3.28 11.51 6.48
CA ILE A 138 4.38 10.74 7.06
C ILE A 138 5.50 11.70 7.46
N GLU A 139 5.93 11.65 8.71
CA GLU A 139 7.08 12.41 9.20
C GLU A 139 8.34 11.93 8.49
N LYS A 140 9.15 12.89 8.01
CA LYS A 140 10.39 12.61 7.26
C LYS A 140 11.44 11.93 8.12
#